data_AF-A0AAC9VMN6-F1
#
_entry.id   AF-A0AAC9VMN6-F1
#
_cell.length_a   1.000
_cell.length_b   1.000
_cell.length_c   1.000
_cell.angle_alpha   90.00
_cell.angle_beta   90.00
_cell.angle_gamma   90.00
#
_symmetry.space_group_name_H-M   'P 1'
#
loop_
_entity.id
_entity.type
_entity.pdbx_description
1 polymer ?
#
loop_
_entity_poly.entity_id
_entity_poly.type
_entity_poly.pdbx_seq_one_letter_code
_entity_poly.pdbx_strand_id
1 'polypeptide(L)'
;MQIRSKHGGARVYIPKKIQANDPLALLLGGQDAERLCAYYAGTVLDLPSKYFFRAVRNHHIRQDYHSGTLTGSRADHLALKYGLSRRQVLNVIRQKK
;
A
#
# COMPACT_ATOMS: atom_id res chain seq x y z
N MET A 1 -14.47 -1.58 0.13
CA MET A 1 -13.71 -2.10 1.28
C MET A 1 -12.70 -1.03 1.73
N GLN A 2 -13.00 -0.32 2.82
CA GLN A 2 -12.31 0.89 3.30
C GLN A 2 -11.22 0.55 4.34
N ILE A 3 -9.96 0.32 3.95
CA ILE A 3 -8.86 0.15 4.92
C ILE A 3 -7.58 0.89 4.49
N ARG A 4 -7.73 2.09 3.90
CA ARG A 4 -6.57 2.91 3.50
C ARG A 4 -6.30 4.14 4.36
N SER A 5 -7.06 4.36 5.44
CA SER A 5 -7.09 5.68 6.11
C SER A 5 -6.99 5.74 7.63
N LYS A 6 -7.02 4.64 8.42
CA LYS A 6 -7.03 4.78 9.89
C LYS A 6 -5.70 4.58 10.64
N HIS A 7 -4.67 3.99 10.03
CA HIS A 7 -3.41 3.69 10.74
C HIS A 7 -2.14 4.21 10.06
N GLY A 8 -2.25 5.05 9.03
CA GLY A 8 -1.07 5.62 8.38
C GLY A 8 -0.35 6.61 9.31
N GLY A 9 0.85 6.27 9.76
CA GLY A 9 1.62 7.04 10.74
C GLY A 9 1.40 6.63 12.20
N ALA A 10 0.72 5.50 12.46
CA ALA A 10 0.50 5.00 13.81
C ALA A 10 1.67 4.14 14.29
N ARG A 11 1.97 4.24 15.59
CA ARG A 11 2.82 3.28 16.31
C ARG A 11 1.99 2.07 16.68
N VAL A 12 2.33 0.92 16.12
CA VAL A 12 1.63 -0.33 16.39
C VAL A 12 2.57 -1.26 17.14
N TYR A 13 2.19 -1.56 18.39
CA TYR A 13 2.87 -2.58 19.16
C TYR A 13 2.51 -3.97 18.60
N ILE A 14 3.53 -4.79 18.36
CA ILE A 14 3.36 -6.16 17.89
C ILE A 14 3.41 -7.11 19.10
N PRO A 15 2.27 -7.74 19.47
CA PRO A 15 2.24 -8.63 20.61
C PRO A 15 3.05 -9.91 20.33
N LYS A 16 3.57 -10.53 21.40
CA LYS A 16 4.39 -11.75 21.29
C LYS A 16 3.60 -12.99 20.87
N LYS A 17 2.29 -12.99 21.10
CA LYS A 17 1.34 -14.01 20.61
C LYS A 17 0.12 -13.25 20.09
N ILE A 18 -0.22 -13.47 18.83
CA ILE A 18 -1.45 -12.95 18.24
C ILE A 18 -2.59 -13.91 18.55
N GLN A 19 -3.69 -13.38 19.08
CA GLN A 19 -4.94 -14.12 19.20
C GLN A 19 -5.81 -13.84 17.97
N ALA A 20 -6.69 -14.78 17.62
CA ALA A 20 -7.54 -14.66 16.43
C ALA A 20 -8.44 -13.40 16.43
N ASN A 21 -8.74 -12.86 17.61
CA ASN A 21 -9.55 -11.66 17.78
C ASN A 21 -8.74 -10.36 17.80
N ASP A 22 -7.41 -10.40 17.68
CA ASP A 22 -6.60 -9.19 17.69
C ASP A 22 -6.85 -8.37 16.41
N PRO A 23 -6.90 -7.03 16.51
CA PRO A 23 -7.13 -6.15 15.35
C PRO A 23 -6.13 -6.36 14.21
N LEU A 24 -4.88 -6.74 14.53
CA LEU A 24 -3.85 -7.07 13.54
C LEU A 24 -4.12 -8.40 12.83
N ALA A 25 -4.60 -9.41 13.55
CA ALA A 25 -4.94 -10.72 13.01
C ALA A 25 -6.15 -10.63 12.07
N LEU A 26 -7.15 -9.84 12.45
CA LEU A 26 -8.33 -9.56 11.62
C LEU A 26 -7.98 -8.75 10.36
N LEU A 27 -6.92 -7.93 10.41
CA LEU A 27 -6.52 -7.06 9.31
C LEU A 27 -5.58 -7.72 8.30
N LEU A 28 -4.64 -8.54 8.77
CA LEU A 28 -3.65 -9.23 7.93
C LEU A 28 -4.09 -10.65 7.55
N GLY A 29 -5.02 -11.24 8.29
CA GLY A 29 -5.27 -12.68 8.26
C GLY A 29 -4.28 -13.44 9.14
N GLY A 30 -4.71 -14.59 9.66
CA GLY A 30 -3.96 -15.34 10.69
C GLY A 30 -2.52 -15.69 10.30
N GLN A 31 -2.29 -16.16 9.07
CA GLN A 31 -0.95 -16.54 8.62
C GLN A 31 0.04 -15.37 8.52
N ASP A 32 -0.40 -14.23 7.98
CA ASP A 32 0.47 -13.07 7.83
C ASP A 32 0.71 -12.36 9.17
N ALA A 33 -0.29 -12.42 10.05
CA ALA A 33 -0.18 -11.96 11.43
C ALA A 33 0.83 -12.79 12.24
N GLU A 34 0.80 -14.12 12.11
CA GLU A 34 1.79 -15.01 12.74
C GLU A 34 3.21 -14.74 12.23
N ARG A 35 3.39 -14.58 10.91
CA ARG A 35 4.69 -14.19 10.34
C ARG A 35 5.17 -12.86 10.89
N LEU A 36 4.29 -11.86 10.97
CA LEU A 36 4.65 -10.56 11.53
C LEU A 36 5.10 -10.66 12.99
N CYS A 37 4.39 -11.45 13.81
CA CYS A 37 4.78 -11.74 15.19
C CYS A 37 6.12 -12.47 15.26
N ALA A 38 6.38 -13.46 14.40
CA ALA A 38 7.63 -14.21 14.43
C ALA A 38 8.88 -13.32 14.24
N TYR A 39 8.78 -12.26 13.42
CA TYR A 39 9.90 -11.36 13.12
C TYR A 39 9.97 -10.13 14.04
N TYR A 40 8.83 -9.61 14.48
CA TYR A 40 8.74 -8.30 15.15
C TYR A 40 8.11 -8.35 16.55
N ALA A 41 7.89 -9.54 17.13
CA ALA A 41 7.31 -9.72 18.45
C ALA A 41 8.01 -8.86 19.52
N GLY A 42 7.21 -8.11 20.29
CA GLY A 42 7.70 -7.26 21.37
C GLY A 42 8.30 -5.93 20.91
N THR A 43 8.21 -5.60 19.62
CA THR A 43 8.66 -4.31 19.08
C THR A 43 7.46 -3.40 18.76
N VAL A 44 7.73 -2.11 18.67
CA VAL A 44 6.78 -1.11 18.15
C VAL A 44 7.17 -0.81 16.72
N LEU A 45 6.26 -1.06 15.79
CA LEU A 45 6.44 -0.70 14.38
C LEU A 45 5.81 0.67 14.11
N ASP A 46 6.62 1.57 13.57
CA ASP A 46 6.13 2.82 12.99
C ASP A 46 5.54 2.52 11.60
N LEU A 47 4.22 2.53 11.48
CA LEU A 47 3.57 2.30 10.20
C LEU A 47 3.74 3.51 9.28
N PRO A 48 4.16 3.30 8.01
CA PRO A 48 4.32 4.40 7.08
C PRO A 48 3.02 5.18 6.89
N SER A 49 3.13 6.50 6.73
CA SER A 49 1.95 7.35 6.54
C SER A 49 1.24 7.04 5.21
N LYS A 50 -0.03 7.43 5.11
CA LYS A 50 -0.78 7.39 3.84
C LYS A 50 -0.05 8.08 2.67
N TYR A 51 0.79 9.07 2.98
CA TYR A 51 1.58 9.81 1.99
C TYR A 51 2.72 8.96 1.43
N PHE A 52 3.35 8.12 2.26
CA PHE A 52 4.38 7.18 1.82
C PHE A 52 3.81 6.17 0.81
N PHE A 53 2.70 5.50 1.15
CA PHE A 53 2.05 4.57 0.22
C PHE A 53 1.62 5.26 -1.08
N ARG A 54 1.13 6.50 -0.98
CA ARG A 54 0.81 7.31 -2.17
C ARG A 54 2.05 7.60 -3.01
N ALA A 55 3.19 7.89 -2.40
CA ALA A 55 4.44 8.15 -3.09
C ALA A 55 5.00 6.89 -3.77
N VAL A 56 4.95 5.73 -3.11
CA VAL A 56 5.37 4.44 -3.68
C VAL A 56 4.50 4.05 -4.87
N ARG A 57 3.17 4.10 -4.74
CA ARG A 57 2.25 3.93 -5.87
C ARG A 57 2.55 4.95 -6.98
N ASN A 58 2.77 6.20 -6.57
CA ASN A 58 3.34 7.31 -7.33
C ASN A 58 4.46 6.89 -8.29
N HIS A 59 5.45 6.24 -7.69
CA HIS A 59 6.67 5.81 -8.33
C HIS A 59 6.42 4.66 -9.31
N HIS A 60 5.69 3.62 -8.89
CA HIS A 60 5.37 2.48 -9.75
C HIS A 60 4.56 2.88 -10.98
N ILE A 61 3.56 3.76 -10.83
CA ILE A 61 2.79 4.27 -11.98
C ILE A 61 3.72 4.93 -13.01
N ARG A 62 4.71 5.71 -12.57
CA ARG A 62 5.67 6.35 -13.49
C ARG A 62 6.57 5.32 -14.17
N GLN A 63 7.10 4.36 -13.41
CA GLN A 63 7.93 3.29 -13.97
C GLN A 63 7.16 2.51 -15.04
N ASP A 64 5.95 2.02 -14.71
CA ASP A 64 5.12 1.25 -15.63
C ASP A 64 4.67 2.06 -16.86
N TYR A 65 4.40 3.35 -16.69
CA TYR A 65 4.04 4.23 -17.81
C TYR A 65 5.18 4.39 -18.81
N HIS A 66 6.42 4.45 -18.34
CA HIS A 66 7.60 4.64 -19.19
C HIS A 66 8.23 3.33 -19.68
N SER A 67 7.99 2.20 -19.00
CA SER A 67 8.52 0.89 -19.39
C SER A 67 7.63 0.12 -20.37
N GLY A 68 6.34 0.50 -20.51
CA GLY A 68 5.36 -0.27 -21.26
C GLY A 68 5.42 -0.12 -22.79
N THR A 69 5.50 -1.25 -23.49
CA THR A 69 5.28 -1.43 -24.95
C THR A 69 3.82 -1.69 -25.31
N LEU A 70 2.87 -1.22 -24.49
CA LEU A 70 1.44 -1.47 -24.72
C LEU A 70 0.92 -0.73 -25.98
N THR A 71 0.13 -1.45 -26.77
CA THR A 71 -0.66 -0.89 -27.89
C THR A 71 -1.92 -0.23 -27.34
N GLY A 72 -2.04 1.09 -27.47
CA GLY A 72 -3.19 1.86 -26.98
C GLY A 72 -2.85 2.90 -25.93
N SER A 73 -3.86 3.45 -25.25
CA SER A 73 -3.69 4.49 -24.25
C SER A 73 -3.15 3.91 -22.94
N ARG A 74 -1.82 4.01 -22.73
CA ARG A 74 -1.12 3.56 -21.51
C ARG A 74 -1.80 4.06 -20.22
N ALA A 75 -2.32 5.30 -20.25
CA ALA A 75 -3.00 5.90 -19.11
C ALA A 75 -4.27 5.14 -18.69
N ASP A 76 -5.01 4.56 -19.64
CA ASP A 76 -6.25 3.84 -19.37
C ASP A 76 -5.98 2.44 -18.82
N HIS A 77 -4.96 1.74 -19.33
CA HIS A 77 -4.52 0.47 -18.76
C HIS A 77 -4.06 0.62 -17.30
N LEU A 78 -3.27 1.68 -17.01
CA LEU A 78 -2.80 1.94 -15.65
C LEU A 78 -3.93 2.42 -14.74
N ALA A 79 -4.91 3.15 -15.27
CA ALA A 79 -6.10 3.53 -14.54
C ALA A 79 -6.85 2.28 -14.02
N LEU A 80 -7.05 1.28 -14.89
CA LEU A 80 -7.66 0.00 -14.50
C LEU A 80 -6.79 -0.76 -13.49
N LYS A 81 -5.49 -0.93 -13.76
CA LYS A 81 -4.55 -1.67 -12.90
C LYS A 81 -4.51 -1.13 -11.46
N TYR A 82 -4.52 0.19 -11.30
CA TYR A 82 -4.37 0.84 -9.99
C TYR A 82 -5.69 1.32 -9.37
N GLY A 83 -6.84 1.08 -10.03
CA GLY A 83 -8.14 1.55 -9.57
C GLY A 83 -8.23 3.07 -9.49
N LEU A 84 -7.70 3.77 -10.50
CA LEU A 84 -7.67 5.23 -10.61
C LEU A 84 -8.40 5.70 -11.87
N SER A 85 -8.70 6.99 -11.94
CA SER A 85 -9.13 7.58 -13.21
C SER A 85 -7.95 7.91 -14.12
N ARG A 86 -8.19 7.94 -15.43
CA ARG A 86 -7.22 8.39 -16.43
C ARG A 86 -6.58 9.75 -16.06
N ARG A 87 -7.39 10.70 -15.59
CA ARG A 87 -6.92 12.02 -15.14
C ARG A 87 -5.95 11.92 -13.96
N GLN A 88 -6.22 11.05 -12.99
CA GLN A 88 -5.32 10.85 -11.84
C GLN A 88 -3.98 10.25 -12.26
N VAL A 89 -3.99 9.30 -13.19
CA VAL A 89 -2.76 8.73 -13.77
C VAL A 89 -1.97 9.83 -14.48
N LEU A 90 -2.59 10.60 -15.36
CA LEU A 90 -1.91 11.69 -16.06
C LEU A 90 -1.36 12.76 -15.11
N ASN A 91 -2.07 13.07 -14.02
CA ASN A 91 -1.57 14.00 -13.00
C ASN A 91 -0.32 13.46 -12.31
N VAL A 92 -0.27 12.16 -12.02
CA VAL A 92 0.92 11.50 -11.46
C VAL A 92 2.12 11.60 -12.40
N ILE A 93 1.91 11.39 -13.71
CA ILE A 93 2.98 11.49 -14.71
C ILE A 93 3.43 12.94 -14.87
N ARG A 94 2.51 13.91 -14.87
CA ARG A 94 2.81 15.34 -15.04
C ARG A 94 3.47 15.97 -13.82
N GLN A 95 3.24 15.46 -12.62
CA GLN A 95 3.93 15.92 -11.42
C GLN A 95 5.42 15.56 -11.51
N LYS A 96 6.24 16.57 -11.79
CA LYS A 96 7.70 16.51 -11.61
C LYS A 96 8.02 16.33 -10.12
N LYS A 97 9.07 15.54 -9.85
CA LYS A 97 9.62 15.29 -8.53
C LYS A 97 10.07 16.60 -7.87
#